data_AF-A0A7I9V1I2-F1
#
_entry.id   AF-A0A7I9V1I2-F1
#
_cell.length_a   1.000
_cell.length_b   1.000
_cell.length_c   1.000
_cell.angle_alpha   90.00
_cell.angle_beta   90.00
_cell.angle_gamma   90.00
#
_symmetry.space_group_name_H-M   'P 1'
#
loop_
_entity.id
_entity.type
_entity.pdbx_description
1 polymer ?
#
loop_
_entity_poly.entity_id
_entity_poly.type
_entity_poly.pdbx_seq_one_letter_code
_entity_poly.pdbx_strand_id
1 'polypeptide(L)'
;MSSYGVAVIADVPDTEAAEQTIAQLKAATEPIFGDVLDDVDIAVEETDDGARLSFYAPFMILEVFAEPGFDGVGPGRAVVADDADEHGVTLAVWELTTGPARLVYQTHIDYPDAEPAPTADGSSRRLIQGQTAAEQAAALFGGDPQPFLDIEDDPSPVVDNLGTIGTPFDPWLTALGLNWPVGD
;
A
#
# COMPACT_ATOMS: atom_id res chain seq x y z
N MET A 1 5.50 -0.16 -21.77
CA MET A 1 5.96 0.77 -20.70
C MET A 1 5.99 -0.08 -19.46
N SER A 2 7.10 -0.08 -18.72
CA SER A 2 7.17 -0.78 -17.43
C SER A 2 6.22 -0.07 -16.46
N SER A 3 5.40 -0.83 -15.75
CA SER A 3 4.22 -0.37 -15.00
C SER A 3 4.45 -0.25 -13.49
N TYR A 4 5.69 -0.40 -13.02
CA TYR A 4 5.96 -0.39 -11.59
C TYR A 4 5.71 0.98 -10.96
N GLY A 5 5.27 0.96 -9.72
CA GLY A 5 4.90 2.14 -8.96
C GLY A 5 4.19 1.77 -7.67
N VAL A 6 3.99 2.77 -6.85
CA VAL A 6 3.36 2.62 -5.54
C VAL A 6 2.17 3.53 -5.39
N ALA A 7 1.08 3.00 -4.86
CA ALA A 7 -0.04 3.77 -4.36
C ALA A 7 -0.11 3.67 -2.83
N VAL A 8 -0.27 4.82 -2.16
CA VAL A 8 -0.62 4.91 -0.75
C VAL A 8 -1.97 5.60 -0.64
N ILE A 9 -2.90 4.95 0.06
CA ILE A 9 -4.21 5.50 0.38
C ILE A 9 -4.34 5.49 1.90
N ALA A 10 -4.47 6.66 2.52
CA ALA A 10 -4.53 6.78 3.97
C ALA A 10 -5.72 7.64 4.42
N ASP A 11 -6.52 7.11 5.34
CA ASP A 11 -7.51 7.89 6.09
C ASP A 11 -6.88 8.31 7.41
N VAL A 12 -6.73 9.62 7.61
CA VAL A 12 -6.03 10.26 8.73
C VAL A 12 -6.95 11.28 9.43
N PRO A 13 -6.63 11.72 10.66
CA PRO A 13 -7.54 12.55 11.46
C PRO A 13 -7.96 13.89 10.82
N ASP A 14 -7.07 14.51 10.06
CA ASP A 14 -7.27 15.82 9.44
C ASP A 14 -6.23 16.08 8.33
N THR A 15 -6.36 17.24 7.66
CA THR A 15 -5.45 17.64 6.59
C THR A 15 -4.02 17.89 7.06
N GLU A 16 -3.82 18.30 8.32
CA GLU A 16 -2.48 18.50 8.90
C GLU A 16 -1.76 17.16 9.06
N ALA A 17 -2.46 16.12 9.51
CA ALA A 17 -1.96 14.76 9.54
C ALA A 17 -1.65 14.21 8.13
N ALA A 18 -2.46 14.58 7.12
CA ALA A 18 -2.20 14.20 5.73
C ALA A 18 -0.90 14.86 5.21
N GLU A 19 -0.72 16.17 5.46
CA GLU A 19 0.49 16.91 5.11
C GLU A 19 1.73 16.34 5.83
N GLN A 20 1.59 15.98 7.11
CA GLN A 20 2.65 15.31 7.86
C GLN A 20 3.03 13.96 7.22
N THR A 21 2.03 13.13 6.87
CA THR A 21 2.23 11.84 6.21
C THR A 21 2.97 12.01 4.89
N ILE A 22 2.58 12.99 4.07
CA ILE A 22 3.27 13.32 2.80
C ILE A 22 4.74 13.67 3.05
N ALA A 23 5.02 14.54 4.03
CA ALA A 23 6.38 14.96 4.34
C ALA A 23 7.24 13.79 4.84
N GLN A 24 6.68 12.91 5.65
CA GLN A 24 7.36 11.71 6.15
C GLN A 24 7.65 10.71 5.03
N LEU A 25 6.68 10.42 4.15
CA LEU A 25 6.87 9.56 2.98
C LEU A 25 7.94 10.09 2.03
N LYS A 26 7.94 11.39 1.74
CA LYS A 26 8.98 12.04 0.93
C LYS A 26 10.35 11.96 1.59
N ALA A 27 10.45 12.25 2.88
CA ALA A 27 11.72 12.18 3.62
C ALA A 27 12.27 10.75 3.69
N ALA A 28 11.40 9.74 3.83
CA ALA A 28 11.80 8.34 3.86
C ALA A 28 12.34 7.84 2.51
N THR A 29 11.86 8.42 1.40
CA THR A 29 12.16 7.97 0.04
C THR A 29 13.21 8.81 -0.67
N GLU A 30 13.40 10.07 -0.28
CA GLU A 30 14.37 11.02 -0.85
C GLU A 30 15.79 10.45 -1.04
N PRO A 31 16.38 9.68 -0.10
CA PRO A 31 17.74 9.16 -0.26
C PRO A 31 17.94 8.23 -1.47
N ILE A 32 16.86 7.64 -1.99
CA ILE A 32 16.88 6.66 -3.08
C ILE A 32 16.18 7.19 -4.32
N PHE A 33 15.09 7.92 -4.15
CA PHE A 33 14.18 8.32 -5.22
C PHE A 33 14.10 9.84 -5.40
N GLY A 34 15.02 10.62 -4.82
CA GLY A 34 14.96 12.08 -4.83
C GLY A 34 14.74 12.71 -6.22
N ASP A 35 15.30 12.12 -7.28
CA ASP A 35 15.19 12.62 -8.66
C ASP A 35 13.79 12.40 -9.30
N VAL A 36 12.95 11.52 -8.73
CA VAL A 36 11.59 11.20 -9.23
C VAL A 36 10.48 11.62 -8.28
N LEU A 37 10.81 12.28 -7.14
CA LEU A 37 9.80 12.77 -6.19
C LEU A 37 8.93 13.92 -6.73
N ASP A 38 9.38 14.57 -7.82
CA ASP A 38 8.62 15.60 -8.52
C ASP A 38 7.50 15.01 -9.40
N ASP A 39 7.57 13.71 -9.73
CA ASP A 39 6.58 12.99 -10.55
C ASP A 39 5.50 12.28 -9.71
N VAL A 40 5.41 12.60 -8.41
CA VAL A 40 4.43 12.02 -7.48
C VAL A 40 3.11 12.78 -7.58
N ASP A 41 2.04 12.05 -7.86
CA ASP A 41 0.67 12.54 -7.80
C ASP A 41 0.13 12.46 -6.37
N ILE A 42 -0.29 13.60 -5.82
CA ILE A 42 -0.77 13.71 -4.45
C ILE A 42 -2.13 14.42 -4.43
N ALA A 43 -3.11 13.80 -3.78
CA ALA A 43 -4.40 14.40 -3.50
C ALA A 43 -4.76 14.24 -2.01
N VAL A 44 -5.34 15.29 -1.44
CA VAL A 44 -5.90 15.27 -0.08
C VAL A 44 -7.34 15.73 -0.17
N GLU A 45 -8.26 14.88 0.28
CA GLU A 45 -9.70 15.15 0.32
C GLU A 45 -10.18 15.21 1.77
N GLU A 46 -10.89 16.27 2.15
CA GLU A 46 -11.59 16.30 3.44
C GLU A 46 -12.79 15.34 3.41
N THR A 47 -12.96 14.57 4.47
CA THR A 47 -14.07 13.64 4.67
C THR A 47 -14.81 13.99 5.95
N ASP A 48 -16.00 13.40 6.16
CA ASP A 48 -16.76 13.62 7.39
C ASP A 48 -16.02 13.16 8.66
N ASP A 49 -15.07 12.22 8.51
CA ASP A 49 -14.34 11.58 9.62
C ASP A 49 -12.84 11.98 9.68
N GLY A 50 -12.39 12.91 8.83
CA GLY A 50 -10.99 13.37 8.79
C GLY A 50 -10.55 13.76 7.38
N ALA A 51 -9.40 13.26 6.93
CA ALA A 51 -8.92 13.48 5.56
C ALA A 51 -8.44 12.17 4.91
N ARG A 52 -8.62 12.06 3.60
CA ARG A 52 -8.10 10.98 2.77
C ARG A 52 -6.93 11.48 1.95
N LEU A 53 -5.75 10.93 2.20
CA LEU A 53 -4.56 11.08 1.38
C LEU A 53 -4.54 10.00 0.29
N SER A 54 -4.33 10.42 -0.95
CA SER A 54 -3.91 9.58 -2.06
C SER A 54 -2.54 10.03 -2.52
N PHE A 55 -1.58 9.12 -2.55
CA PHE A 55 -0.22 9.35 -3.01
C PHE A 55 0.11 8.27 -4.03
N TYR A 56 0.35 8.65 -5.27
CA TYR A 56 0.77 7.74 -6.33
C TYR A 56 2.14 8.18 -6.83
N ALA A 57 3.11 7.26 -6.77
CA ALA A 57 4.45 7.51 -7.25
C ALA A 57 4.80 6.44 -8.30
N PRO A 58 4.72 6.78 -9.61
CA PRO A 58 5.22 5.88 -10.64
C PRO A 58 6.73 5.72 -10.48
N PHE A 59 7.26 4.57 -10.89
CA PHE A 59 8.70 4.27 -10.85
C PHE A 59 9.33 4.21 -9.44
N MET A 60 8.52 4.08 -8.39
CA MET A 60 8.95 3.92 -6.99
C MET A 60 8.38 2.65 -6.37
N ILE A 61 9.10 2.09 -5.40
CA ILE A 61 8.66 0.96 -4.56
C ILE A 61 8.96 1.31 -3.09
N LEU A 62 7.98 1.16 -2.20
CA LEU A 62 8.08 1.59 -0.80
C LEU A 62 8.40 0.48 0.21
N GLU A 63 8.65 -0.76 -0.19
CA GLU A 63 8.72 -1.95 0.70
C GLU A 63 9.28 -1.76 2.13
N VAL A 64 10.33 -0.94 2.34
CA VAL A 64 10.92 -0.65 3.67
C VAL A 64 10.72 0.80 4.18
N PHE A 65 10.07 1.66 3.40
CA PHE A 65 9.90 3.09 3.63
C PHE A 65 8.50 3.48 4.12
N ALA A 66 7.54 2.55 4.11
CA ALA A 66 6.18 2.81 4.56
C ALA A 66 6.08 3.08 6.08
N GLU A 67 6.81 2.34 6.92
CA GLU A 67 6.73 2.47 8.38
C GLU A 67 7.10 3.89 8.87
N PRO A 68 8.25 4.49 8.48
CA PRO A 68 8.57 5.86 8.87
C PRO A 68 7.58 6.91 8.32
N GLY A 69 6.87 6.58 7.23
CA GLY A 69 5.85 7.44 6.61
C GLY A 69 4.57 7.60 7.42
N PHE A 70 4.36 6.73 8.42
CA PHE A 70 3.09 6.61 9.15
C PHE A 70 3.21 6.85 10.65
N ASP A 71 4.43 7.04 11.16
CA ASP A 71 4.67 7.15 12.59
C ASP A 71 4.16 8.48 13.17
N GLY A 72 3.29 8.38 14.19
CA GLY A 72 2.82 9.51 14.96
C GLY A 72 1.89 10.47 14.20
N VAL A 73 1.27 10.03 13.11
CA VAL A 73 0.31 10.83 12.31
C VAL A 73 -1.09 10.87 12.93
N GLY A 74 -1.34 10.08 13.98
CA GLY A 74 -2.63 10.01 14.67
C GLY A 74 -3.46 8.79 14.29
N PRO A 75 -4.64 8.61 14.93
CA PRO A 75 -5.50 7.45 14.68
C PRO A 75 -6.00 7.44 13.23
N GLY A 76 -5.87 6.30 12.57
CA GLY A 76 -6.26 6.18 11.16
C GLY A 76 -5.91 4.82 10.59
N ARG A 77 -5.88 4.75 9.26
CA ARG A 77 -5.58 3.52 8.52
C ARG A 77 -4.93 3.86 7.19
N ALA A 78 -4.04 3.01 6.71
CA ALA A 78 -3.44 3.16 5.39
C ALA A 78 -3.32 1.83 4.65
N VAL A 79 -3.35 1.91 3.32
CA VAL A 79 -3.01 0.84 2.40
C VAL A 79 -1.82 1.28 1.56
N VAL A 80 -0.84 0.41 1.40
CA VAL A 80 0.27 0.54 0.46
C VAL A 80 0.15 -0.58 -0.56
N ALA A 81 0.15 -0.22 -1.83
CA ALA A 81 0.07 -1.12 -2.96
C ALA A 81 1.30 -0.88 -3.86
N ASP A 82 2.30 -1.74 -3.70
CA ASP A 82 3.57 -1.70 -4.43
C ASP A 82 3.51 -2.67 -5.61
N ASP A 83 3.55 -2.14 -6.84
CA ASP A 83 3.76 -2.92 -8.07
C ASP A 83 5.26 -2.93 -8.37
N ALA A 84 5.88 -4.10 -8.32
CA ALA A 84 7.31 -4.31 -8.58
C ALA A 84 7.57 -4.95 -9.96
N ASP A 85 6.65 -4.78 -10.92
CA ASP A 85 6.73 -5.31 -12.29
C ASP A 85 6.97 -6.82 -12.31
N GLU A 86 8.10 -7.27 -12.88
CA GLU A 86 8.46 -8.69 -12.99
C GLU A 86 8.70 -9.37 -11.63
N HIS A 87 8.75 -8.61 -10.53
CA HIS A 87 8.89 -9.14 -9.18
C HIS A 87 7.56 -9.33 -8.45
N GLY A 88 6.43 -9.03 -9.10
CA GLY A 88 5.10 -9.20 -8.53
C GLY A 88 4.60 -7.96 -7.79
N VAL A 89 3.62 -8.15 -6.93
CA VAL A 89 2.94 -7.07 -6.20
C VAL A 89 2.94 -7.32 -4.70
N THR A 90 3.06 -6.25 -3.91
CA THR A 90 2.93 -6.27 -2.45
C THR A 90 1.76 -5.37 -2.05
N LEU A 91 0.84 -5.91 -1.23
CA LEU A 91 -0.19 -5.12 -0.56
C LEU A 91 0.05 -5.16 0.95
N ALA A 92 0.11 -3.99 1.56
CA ALA A 92 0.26 -3.82 3.01
C ALA A 92 -0.85 -2.94 3.57
N VAL A 93 -1.39 -3.31 4.74
CA VAL A 93 -2.43 -2.56 5.46
C VAL A 93 -1.90 -2.19 6.84
N TRP A 94 -2.06 -0.92 7.20
CA TRP A 94 -1.52 -0.30 8.39
C TRP A 94 -2.63 0.27 9.27
N GLU A 95 -2.54 0.02 10.57
CA GLU A 95 -3.24 0.79 11.60
C GLU A 95 -2.35 1.97 12.00
N LEU A 96 -2.88 3.18 11.85
CA LEU A 96 -2.19 4.42 12.22
C LEU A 96 -2.57 4.80 13.65
N THR A 97 -1.58 5.28 14.41
CA THR A 97 -1.79 5.68 15.80
C THR A 97 -1.04 6.98 16.11
N THR A 98 -1.25 7.54 17.31
CA THR A 98 -0.43 8.66 17.81
C THR A 98 1.00 8.22 18.20
N GLY A 99 1.27 6.92 18.22
CA GLY A 99 2.59 6.34 18.42
C GLY A 99 3.08 5.66 17.14
N PRO A 100 3.85 4.56 17.26
CA PRO A 100 4.27 3.79 16.10
C PRO A 100 3.07 3.25 15.32
N ALA A 101 3.15 3.29 13.99
CA ALA A 101 2.18 2.61 13.14
C ALA A 101 2.32 1.09 13.27
N ARG A 102 1.23 0.35 13.02
CA ARG A 102 1.23 -1.12 13.08
C ARG A 102 0.83 -1.71 11.74
N LEU A 103 1.74 -2.44 11.12
CA LEU A 103 1.42 -3.30 9.98
C LEU A 103 0.51 -4.45 10.45
N VAL A 104 -0.71 -4.50 9.93
CA VAL A 104 -1.72 -5.51 10.32
C VAL A 104 -1.89 -6.62 9.30
N TYR A 105 -1.60 -6.35 8.05
CA TYR A 105 -1.68 -7.29 6.94
C TYR A 105 -0.60 -6.98 5.92
N GLN A 106 0.06 -8.00 5.40
CA GLN A 106 0.98 -7.88 4.27
C GLN A 106 0.99 -9.17 3.47
N THR A 107 0.73 -9.05 2.18
CA THR A 107 0.80 -10.14 1.21
C THR A 107 1.73 -9.75 0.07
N HIS A 108 2.35 -10.75 -0.53
CA HIS A 108 3.12 -10.60 -1.76
C HIS A 108 2.72 -11.71 -2.73
N ILE A 109 2.46 -11.34 -3.99
CA ILE A 109 2.15 -12.27 -5.07
C ILE A 109 3.20 -12.10 -6.15
N ASP A 110 3.99 -13.16 -6.36
CA ASP A 110 5.04 -13.20 -7.38
C ASP A 110 4.45 -13.19 -8.80
N TYR A 111 5.20 -12.61 -9.75
CA TYR A 111 4.88 -12.72 -11.16
C TYR A 111 5.04 -14.18 -11.63
N PRO A 112 4.11 -14.74 -12.43
CA PRO A 112 4.23 -16.11 -12.94
C PRO A 112 5.46 -16.20 -13.84
N ASP A 113 6.35 -17.15 -13.56
CA ASP A 113 7.66 -17.31 -14.20
C ASP A 113 8.78 -16.38 -13.71
N ALA A 114 8.57 -15.57 -12.67
CA ALA A 114 9.66 -14.88 -12.01
C ALA A 114 10.60 -15.89 -11.32
N GLU A 115 11.90 -15.75 -11.56
CA GLU A 115 12.88 -16.30 -10.62
C GLU A 115 12.63 -15.64 -9.25
N PRO A 116 12.57 -16.39 -8.15
CA PRO A 116 12.33 -15.82 -6.83
C PRO A 116 13.34 -14.70 -6.59
N ALA A 117 12.84 -13.47 -6.41
CA ALA A 117 13.69 -12.31 -6.25
C ALA A 117 14.64 -12.54 -5.06
N PRO A 118 15.96 -12.34 -5.23
CA PRO A 118 16.85 -12.33 -4.09
C PRO A 118 16.51 -11.09 -3.27
N THR A 119 15.83 -11.27 -2.12
CA THR A 119 15.66 -10.18 -1.16
C THR A 119 17.05 -9.65 -0.79
N ALA A 120 17.28 -8.36 -1.00
CA ALA A 120 18.63 -7.77 -1.04
C ALA A 120 19.43 -7.93 0.27
N ASP A 121 18.79 -8.35 1.36
CA ASP A 121 19.39 -8.59 2.67
C ASP A 121 18.84 -9.84 3.40
N GLY A 122 18.04 -10.70 2.73
CA GLY A 122 17.35 -11.80 3.38
C GLY A 122 16.24 -11.37 4.36
N SER A 123 15.88 -10.08 4.37
CA SER A 123 14.80 -9.50 5.14
C SER A 123 13.65 -9.05 4.20
N SER A 124 12.44 -9.15 4.73
CA SER A 124 11.15 -8.66 4.22
C SER A 124 10.62 -9.11 2.84
N ARG A 125 10.10 -10.34 2.78
CA ARG A 125 8.67 -10.55 2.45
C ARG A 125 7.97 -11.12 3.66
N ARG A 126 7.93 -10.35 4.77
CA ARG A 126 7.31 -10.84 6.00
C ARG A 126 5.80 -10.84 5.77
N LEU A 127 5.28 -11.97 5.33
CA LEU A 127 3.86 -12.18 5.17
C LEU A 127 3.18 -12.04 6.53
N ILE A 128 2.16 -11.19 6.58
CA ILE A 128 1.22 -11.07 7.69
C ILE A 128 -0.15 -11.34 7.07
N GLN A 129 -0.50 -12.63 7.04
CA GLN A 129 -1.63 -13.18 6.29
C GLN A 129 -2.48 -14.10 7.17
N GLY A 130 -3.54 -14.65 6.58
CA GLY A 130 -4.45 -15.60 7.21
C GLY A 130 -5.57 -14.91 7.99
N GLN A 131 -6.51 -15.74 8.47
CA GLN A 131 -7.78 -15.32 9.08
C GLN A 131 -7.65 -14.08 9.98
N THR A 132 -6.78 -14.13 10.99
CA THR A 132 -6.64 -13.04 11.97
C THR A 132 -6.16 -11.73 11.34
N ALA A 133 -5.21 -11.80 10.39
CA ALA A 133 -4.67 -10.61 9.73
C ALA A 133 -5.71 -10.00 8.79
N ALA A 134 -6.39 -10.84 8.00
CA ALA A 134 -7.48 -10.44 7.13
C ALA A 134 -8.63 -9.78 7.91
N GLU A 135 -9.05 -10.38 9.03
CA GLU A 135 -10.06 -9.81 9.93
C GLU A 135 -9.65 -8.44 10.48
N GLN A 136 -8.37 -8.28 10.89
CA GLN A 136 -7.87 -7.00 11.38
C GLN A 136 -7.85 -5.93 10.29
N ALA A 137 -7.34 -6.26 9.09
CA ALA A 137 -7.32 -5.34 7.96
C ALA A 137 -8.73 -4.92 7.54
N ALA A 138 -9.64 -5.88 7.35
CA ALA A 138 -11.02 -5.60 6.99
C ALA A 138 -11.73 -4.77 8.06
N ALA A 139 -11.50 -5.05 9.35
CA ALA A 139 -12.11 -4.29 10.44
C ALA A 139 -11.67 -2.82 10.46
N LEU A 140 -10.43 -2.49 10.07
CA LEU A 140 -9.98 -1.10 9.96
C LEU A 140 -10.84 -0.32 8.96
N PHE A 141 -11.27 -0.95 7.86
CA PHE A 141 -12.06 -0.33 6.79
C PHE A 141 -13.57 -0.58 6.89
N GLY A 142 -14.02 -1.38 7.87
CA GLY A 142 -15.41 -1.84 7.95
C GLY A 142 -15.80 -2.78 6.79
N GLY A 143 -14.83 -3.45 6.18
CA GLY A 143 -14.99 -4.34 5.03
C GLY A 143 -15.18 -5.82 5.39
N ASP A 144 -15.18 -6.67 4.37
CA ASP A 144 -15.25 -8.13 4.49
C ASP A 144 -13.83 -8.72 4.42
N PRO A 145 -13.40 -9.58 5.36
CA PRO A 145 -12.10 -10.26 5.27
C PRO A 145 -12.05 -11.36 4.20
N GLN A 146 -13.20 -11.86 3.70
CA GLN A 146 -13.23 -13.01 2.80
C GLN A 146 -12.41 -12.82 1.51
N PRO A 147 -12.44 -11.66 0.82
CA PRO A 147 -11.63 -11.45 -0.37
C PRO A 147 -10.12 -11.60 -0.14
N PHE A 148 -9.59 -11.21 1.02
CA PHE A 148 -8.19 -11.42 1.36
C PHE A 148 -7.84 -12.91 1.42
N LEU A 149 -8.72 -13.70 2.04
CA LEU A 149 -8.55 -15.13 2.21
C LEU A 149 -8.72 -15.89 0.90
N ASP A 150 -9.68 -15.46 0.08
CA ASP A 150 -9.89 -16.03 -1.25
C ASP A 150 -8.66 -15.83 -2.15
N ILE A 151 -8.01 -14.67 -2.08
CA ILE A 151 -6.77 -14.38 -2.84
C ILE A 151 -5.57 -15.14 -2.29
N GLU A 152 -5.50 -15.35 -0.97
CA GLU A 152 -4.46 -16.18 -0.36
C GLU A 152 -4.58 -17.66 -0.78
N ASP A 153 -5.80 -18.17 -0.97
CA ASP A 153 -6.07 -19.54 -1.44
C ASP A 153 -5.89 -19.66 -2.97
N ASP A 154 -6.37 -18.68 -3.73
CA ASP A 154 -6.28 -18.60 -5.19
C ASP A 154 -5.87 -17.18 -5.63
N PRO A 155 -4.58 -16.96 -5.94
CA PRO A 155 -4.08 -15.65 -6.35
C PRO A 155 -4.41 -15.29 -7.80
N SER A 156 -5.12 -16.14 -8.56
CA SER A 156 -5.44 -15.88 -9.97
C SER A 156 -6.10 -14.52 -10.26
N PRO A 157 -6.99 -13.96 -9.42
CA PRO A 157 -7.56 -12.63 -9.67
C PRO A 157 -6.51 -11.51 -9.69
N VAL A 158 -5.36 -11.71 -9.05
CA VAL A 158 -4.23 -10.77 -9.04
C VAL A 158 -3.27 -11.12 -10.16
N VAL A 159 -2.87 -12.39 -10.25
CA VAL A 159 -1.89 -12.90 -11.23
C VAL A 159 -2.33 -12.62 -12.67
N ASP A 160 -3.61 -12.83 -12.98
CA ASP A 160 -4.15 -12.63 -14.33
C ASP A 160 -4.15 -11.16 -14.77
N ASN A 161 -3.94 -10.22 -13.84
CA ASN A 161 -3.94 -8.79 -14.09
C ASN A 161 -2.56 -8.13 -13.96
N LEU A 162 -1.52 -8.89 -13.62
CA LEU A 162 -0.16 -8.37 -13.52
C LEU A 162 0.31 -7.72 -14.83
N GLY A 163 1.13 -6.67 -14.73
CA GLY A 163 1.55 -5.83 -15.86
C GLY A 163 0.53 -4.75 -16.26
N THR A 164 -0.58 -4.62 -15.53
CA THR A 164 -1.54 -3.52 -15.65
C THR A 164 -1.50 -2.67 -14.38
N ILE A 165 -1.29 -1.37 -14.50
CA ILE A 165 -1.22 -0.48 -13.32
C ILE A 165 -2.54 -0.51 -12.56
N GLY A 166 -2.47 -0.74 -11.24
CA GLY A 166 -3.59 -0.69 -10.32
C GLY A 166 -4.52 -1.90 -10.33
N THR A 167 -4.83 -2.47 -11.50
CA THR A 167 -5.78 -3.59 -11.64
C THR A 167 -5.46 -4.83 -10.79
N PRO A 168 -4.20 -5.27 -10.61
CA PRO A 168 -3.85 -6.35 -9.69
C PRO A 168 -4.35 -6.11 -8.25
N PHE A 169 -4.53 -4.86 -7.85
CA PHE A 169 -4.93 -4.51 -6.50
C PHE A 169 -6.44 -4.38 -6.31
N ASP A 170 -7.22 -4.31 -7.39
CA ASP A 170 -8.67 -4.13 -7.36
C ASP A 170 -9.39 -5.13 -6.42
N PRO A 171 -9.03 -6.44 -6.38
CA PRO A 171 -9.68 -7.38 -5.47
C PRO A 171 -9.58 -6.98 -3.99
N TRP A 172 -8.42 -6.48 -3.54
CA TRP A 172 -8.24 -6.01 -2.17
C TRP A 172 -8.81 -4.62 -1.95
N LEU A 173 -8.55 -3.68 -2.87
CA LEU A 173 -9.02 -2.30 -2.73
C LEU A 173 -10.55 -2.24 -2.68
N THR A 174 -11.24 -2.99 -3.54
CA THR A 174 -12.70 -3.09 -3.53
C THR A 174 -13.22 -3.64 -2.20
N ALA A 175 -12.56 -4.67 -1.64
CA ALA A 175 -12.92 -5.24 -0.34
C ALA A 175 -12.80 -4.24 0.82
N LEU A 176 -11.89 -3.26 0.69
CA LEU A 176 -11.69 -2.16 1.63
C LEU A 176 -12.52 -0.90 1.30
N GLY A 177 -13.34 -0.93 0.25
CA GLY A 177 -14.10 0.25 -0.21
C GLY A 177 -13.21 1.37 -0.76
N LEU A 178 -12.04 1.00 -1.29
CA LEU A 178 -11.05 1.90 -1.90
C LEU A 178 -11.00 1.70 -3.41
N ASN A 179 -10.42 2.67 -4.10
CA ASN A 179 -10.10 2.58 -5.53
C ASN A 179 -8.63 2.96 -5.70
N TRP A 180 -8.00 2.45 -6.76
CA TRP A 180 -6.67 2.91 -7.14
C TRP A 180 -6.69 4.44 -7.38
N PRO A 181 -5.73 5.19 -6.83
CA PRO A 181 -5.63 6.62 -7.11
C PRO A 181 -5.17 6.79 -8.55
N VAL A 182 -6.07 7.19 -9.44
CA VAL A 182 -5.71 7.60 -10.80
C VAL A 182 -5.00 8.95 -10.75
N GLY A 183 -3.81 9.02 -11.33
CA GLY A 183 -3.33 10.27 -11.91
C GLY A 183 -4.15 10.55 -13.15
N ASP A 184 -4.77 11.73 -13.23
CA ASP A 184 -5.44 12.22 -14.45
C ASP A 184 -4.43 12.43 -15.60
#